data_AF-A0A7M2X1N6-F1
#
_entry.id   AF-A0A7M2X1N6-F1
#
_cell.length_a   1.000
_cell.length_b   1.000
_cell.length_c   1.000
_cell.angle_alpha   90.00
_cell.angle_beta   90.00
_cell.angle_gamma   90.00
#
_symmetry.space_group_name_H-M   'P 1'
#
loop_
_entity.id
_entity.type
_entity.pdbx_description
1 polymer ?
#
loop_
_entity_poly.entity_id
_entity_poly.type
_entity_poly.pdbx_seq_one_letter_code
_entity_poly.pdbx_strand_id
1 'polypeptide(L)'
;MGLALWCSPPSRGSDWSGGTTDIFNNLSIGTLNISGGLNTIHGGDSRYTDGGTLTITSGLEFSGTTSPTLTLSSDDTVIGSPGIGGLLSLNANVSFTGSAGTATIANGNRLIDDGAGNITNSGSVGPLPGTINLNAAVRTFTIANGSAATDMVVSALITNGGLTKDGAGTLDLTFANSYTGVTTLTDGVLNVATIGNGGVAGNLGQAASAASNIVFNGGTLRYTGATATSDRAFTINAATTATINVTTNSLSLTGATGAATSGALTKIGNGTLILTGTSTYTGGTVISGGTLLANASGATGTGPVAVNSGGILGGSGSTGNTAGNVVSINSGGTVAPGDNSVGTLTTGEQAWMGGGSYVWEISDHTGSTPGTNWDLISMSGLNVGATAGNKFTIQVVTIGFGIDDITKNKWFTVATVPTANLSGTPISTSIFALPSPPTGESWEVQAVDIGGTTSVQISATPEPGSLSLAVVGAAGLLMRRSRRTPMPK
;
A
#
# COMPACT_ATOMS: atom_id res chain seq x y z
N MET A 1 4.87 -45.44 40.04
CA MET A 1 4.56 -46.16 38.79
C MET A 1 3.30 -45.57 38.19
N GLY A 2 3.44 -44.49 37.43
CA GLY A 2 2.35 -43.94 36.61
C GLY A 2 2.56 -44.45 35.19
N LEU A 3 1.59 -45.16 34.66
CA LEU A 3 1.61 -45.73 33.32
C LEU A 3 1.62 -44.56 32.32
N ALA A 4 2.75 -44.29 31.67
CA ALA A 4 2.75 -43.49 30.45
C ALA A 4 1.88 -44.26 29.46
N LEU A 5 0.72 -43.71 29.12
CA LEU A 5 -0.19 -44.29 28.15
C LEU A 5 0.49 -44.18 26.78
N TRP A 6 1.27 -45.21 26.45
CA TRP A 6 1.69 -45.53 25.10
C TRP A 6 0.42 -45.73 24.28
N CYS A 7 -0.05 -44.66 23.66
CA CYS A 7 -0.96 -44.81 22.57
C CYS A 7 -0.09 -45.14 21.34
N SER A 8 0.07 -46.43 21.02
CA SER A 8 0.05 -46.82 19.61
C SER A 8 -1.11 -46.04 18.97
N PRO A 9 -0.93 -45.44 17.78
CA PRO A 9 -1.93 -44.52 17.28
C PRO A 9 -3.26 -45.28 17.29
N PRO A 10 -4.29 -44.80 18.02
CA PRO A 10 -5.62 -45.13 17.56
C PRO A 10 -5.59 -44.64 16.11
N SER A 11 -6.31 -45.29 15.23
CA SER A 11 -6.76 -44.66 14.01
C SER A 11 -7.53 -43.38 14.37
N ARG A 12 -6.84 -42.30 14.76
CA ARG A 12 -7.43 -40.98 14.91
C ARG A 12 -7.67 -40.58 13.46
N GLY A 13 -8.94 -40.67 13.09
CA GLY A 13 -9.41 -40.44 11.74
C GLY A 13 -9.07 -39.03 11.28
N SER A 14 -9.57 -38.71 10.10
CA SER A 14 -9.43 -37.42 9.44
C SER A 14 -10.01 -36.21 10.20
N ASP A 15 -10.45 -36.34 11.46
CA ASP A 15 -11.22 -35.31 12.18
C ASP A 15 -10.70 -35.10 13.61
N TRP A 16 -10.16 -33.90 13.87
CA TRP A 16 -9.70 -33.44 15.19
C TRP A 16 -10.59 -32.29 15.67
N SER A 17 -11.50 -32.58 16.61
CA SER A 17 -12.52 -31.65 17.08
C SER A 17 -12.48 -31.36 18.60
N GLY A 18 -11.61 -32.05 19.35
CA GLY A 18 -11.46 -31.88 20.80
C GLY A 18 -10.32 -32.70 21.40
N GLY A 19 -9.93 -32.38 22.63
CA GLY A 19 -8.82 -33.01 23.35
C GLY A 19 -7.43 -32.52 22.90
N THR A 20 -6.38 -33.24 23.33
CA THR A 20 -5.00 -33.01 22.89
C THR A 20 -4.59 -34.09 21.89
N THR A 21 -3.95 -33.69 20.80
CA THR A 21 -3.30 -34.58 19.82
C THR A 21 -1.82 -34.26 19.77
N ASP A 22 -0.96 -35.24 20.02
CA ASP A 22 0.49 -35.08 20.03
C ASP A 22 1.12 -36.05 19.01
N ILE A 23 1.95 -35.51 18.12
CA ILE A 23 2.67 -36.27 17.08
C ILE A 23 4.17 -36.24 17.38
N PHE A 24 4.72 -37.40 17.73
CA PHE A 24 6.16 -37.58 17.99
C PHE A 24 6.90 -38.33 16.87
N ASN A 25 6.17 -38.98 15.96
CA ASN A 25 6.70 -39.78 14.86
C ASN A 25 6.16 -39.27 13.51
N ASN A 26 6.48 -39.98 12.43
CA ASN A 26 5.88 -39.73 11.12
C ASN A 26 4.42 -40.22 11.06
N LEU A 27 3.51 -39.32 10.71
CA LEU A 27 2.09 -39.58 10.49
C LEU A 27 1.70 -39.06 9.10
N SER A 28 1.04 -39.90 8.29
CA SER A 28 0.51 -39.50 6.99
C SER A 28 -1.01 -39.57 7.01
N ILE A 29 -1.67 -38.48 6.65
CA ILE A 29 -3.12 -38.36 6.59
C ILE A 29 -3.51 -37.89 5.18
N GLY A 30 -4.59 -38.44 4.64
CA GLY A 30 -5.22 -37.96 3.40
C GLY A 30 -5.76 -36.55 3.58
N THR A 31 -7.02 -36.47 3.98
CA THR A 31 -7.66 -35.22 4.41
C THR A 31 -7.66 -35.16 5.93
N LEU A 32 -7.26 -34.03 6.49
CA LEU A 32 -7.33 -33.75 7.92
C LEU A 32 -8.18 -32.50 8.16
N ASN A 33 -9.21 -32.63 8.99
CA ASN A 33 -10.09 -31.57 9.43
C ASN A 33 -9.80 -31.25 10.90
N ILE A 34 -9.49 -30.00 11.20
CA ILE A 34 -9.23 -29.50 12.54
C ILE A 34 -10.32 -28.48 12.87
N SER A 35 -11.27 -28.88 13.72
CA SER A 35 -12.36 -28.01 14.19
C SER A 35 -12.19 -27.53 15.64
N GLY A 36 -11.24 -28.11 16.37
CA GLY A 36 -10.94 -27.75 17.75
C GLY A 36 -9.84 -28.60 18.36
N GLY A 37 -9.65 -28.45 19.67
CA GLY A 37 -8.60 -29.15 20.43
C GLY A 37 -7.21 -28.51 20.30
N LEU A 38 -6.28 -28.99 21.13
CA LEU A 38 -4.86 -28.64 21.08
C LEU A 38 -4.13 -29.70 20.25
N ASN A 39 -3.59 -29.33 19.10
CA ASN A 39 -2.89 -30.27 18.23
C ASN A 39 -1.43 -29.84 18.13
N THR A 40 -0.50 -30.73 18.46
CA THR A 40 0.94 -30.44 18.53
C THR A 40 1.73 -31.46 17.72
N ILE A 41 2.59 -30.96 16.84
CA ILE A 41 3.66 -31.73 16.22
C ILE A 41 4.93 -31.45 17.01
N HIS A 42 5.51 -32.48 17.60
CA HIS A 42 6.70 -32.39 18.42
C HIS A 42 7.95 -32.54 17.54
N GLY A 43 9.04 -31.93 17.97
CA GLY A 43 10.35 -32.10 17.37
C GLY A 43 10.97 -33.46 17.72
N GLY A 44 12.27 -33.60 17.44
CA GLY A 44 13.04 -34.79 17.82
C GLY A 44 13.53 -34.73 19.27
N ASP A 45 13.56 -35.89 19.93
CA ASP A 45 14.04 -36.12 21.30
C ASP A 45 15.26 -37.07 21.26
N SER A 46 16.08 -37.11 22.30
CA SER A 46 16.98 -38.20 22.72
C SER A 46 16.41 -39.60 22.53
N ARG A 47 15.08 -39.76 22.63
CA ARG A 47 14.35 -41.01 22.35
C ARG A 47 14.00 -41.20 20.87
N TYR A 48 13.89 -40.11 20.11
CA TYR A 48 13.42 -40.06 18.72
C TYR A 48 14.25 -39.05 17.92
N THR A 49 15.29 -39.54 17.23
CA THR A 49 16.22 -38.68 16.47
C THR A 49 15.61 -38.06 15.22
N ASP A 50 14.40 -38.46 14.85
CA ASP A 50 13.63 -37.92 13.73
C ASP A 50 12.45 -37.14 14.31
N GLY A 51 12.30 -35.87 13.92
CA GLY A 51 11.24 -35.01 14.45
C GLY A 51 9.88 -35.50 13.97
N GLY A 52 8.83 -35.24 14.75
CA GLY A 52 7.47 -35.55 14.35
C GLY A 52 7.15 -34.89 13.00
N THR A 53 6.73 -35.70 12.03
CA THR A 53 6.31 -35.20 10.72
C THR A 53 4.84 -35.55 10.48
N LEU A 54 4.00 -34.54 10.28
CA LEU A 54 2.65 -34.73 9.75
C LEU A 54 2.66 -34.47 8.24
N THR A 55 2.40 -35.51 7.46
CA THR A 55 2.23 -35.39 6.00
C THR A 55 0.76 -35.35 5.64
N ILE A 56 0.32 -34.28 4.99
CA ILE A 56 -1.04 -34.14 4.47
C ILE A 56 -1.03 -34.39 2.97
N THR A 57 -1.75 -35.41 2.49
CA THR A 57 -1.69 -35.84 1.08
C THR A 57 -2.87 -35.42 0.23
N SER A 58 -4.01 -35.05 0.82
CA SER A 58 -5.23 -34.66 0.08
C SER A 58 -5.84 -33.33 0.51
N GLY A 59 -5.74 -32.93 1.79
CA GLY A 59 -6.18 -31.61 2.22
C GLY A 59 -6.04 -31.37 3.72
N LEU A 60 -5.77 -30.13 4.12
CA LEU A 60 -5.84 -29.67 5.51
C LEU A 60 -6.96 -28.64 5.62
N GLU A 61 -7.98 -28.94 6.41
CA GLU A 61 -9.12 -28.06 6.63
C GLU A 61 -9.16 -27.61 8.09
N PHE A 62 -9.31 -26.32 8.31
CA PHE A 62 -9.67 -25.73 9.59
C PHE A 62 -11.14 -25.30 9.54
N SER A 63 -11.94 -25.74 10.51
CA SER A 63 -13.38 -25.46 10.53
C SER A 63 -13.89 -25.15 11.94
N GLY A 64 -15.20 -24.93 12.08
CA GLY A 64 -15.81 -24.62 13.38
C GLY A 64 -15.64 -23.17 13.82
N THR A 65 -15.87 -22.91 15.12
CA THR A 65 -15.94 -21.56 15.69
C THR A 65 -14.98 -21.32 16.85
N THR A 66 -14.15 -22.31 17.22
CA THR A 66 -13.35 -22.32 18.46
C THR A 66 -11.87 -22.03 18.25
N SER A 67 -11.50 -21.25 17.23
CA SER A 67 -10.11 -20.91 16.89
C SER A 67 -9.20 -22.15 16.81
N PRO A 68 -9.43 -23.06 15.85
CA PRO A 68 -8.69 -24.32 15.77
C PRO A 68 -7.19 -24.06 15.56
N THR A 69 -6.35 -24.78 16.30
CA THR A 69 -4.90 -24.56 16.31
C THR A 69 -4.12 -25.85 16.05
N LEU A 70 -3.09 -25.73 15.22
CA LEU A 70 -2.02 -26.71 15.03
C LEU A 70 -0.67 -26.08 15.40
N THR A 71 -0.01 -26.59 16.42
CA THR A 71 1.25 -26.08 16.95
C THR A 71 2.42 -26.93 16.47
N LEU A 72 3.47 -26.30 15.96
CA LEU A 72 4.70 -26.96 15.50
C LEU A 72 5.82 -26.67 16.49
N SER A 73 6.01 -27.54 17.47
CA SER A 73 6.97 -27.33 18.56
C SER A 73 8.35 -27.86 18.20
N SER A 74 9.39 -27.21 18.71
CA SER A 74 10.73 -27.79 18.73
C SER A 74 10.91 -28.62 19.98
N ASP A 75 11.48 -29.81 19.86
CA ASP A 75 11.94 -30.59 21.00
C ASP A 75 13.47 -30.60 20.98
N ASP A 76 14.05 -30.44 22.16
CA ASP A 76 15.50 -30.54 22.36
C ASP A 76 15.75 -31.10 23.75
N THR A 77 16.20 -32.34 23.81
CA THR A 77 16.40 -33.03 25.08
C THR A 77 17.89 -33.29 25.36
N VAL A 78 18.79 -32.72 24.55
CA VAL A 78 20.23 -32.71 24.86
C VAL A 78 20.80 -31.32 24.60
N ILE A 79 21.22 -30.65 25.68
CA ILE A 79 22.04 -29.44 25.61
C ILE A 79 23.24 -29.72 24.68
N GLY A 80 23.20 -29.21 23.44
CA GLY A 80 24.27 -29.35 22.45
C GLY A 80 24.01 -30.28 21.26
N SER A 81 22.83 -30.93 21.14
CA SER A 81 22.41 -31.56 19.88
C SER A 81 21.70 -30.52 18.99
N PRO A 82 21.84 -30.55 17.65
CA PRO A 82 20.97 -29.75 16.79
C PRO A 82 19.56 -30.33 16.85
N GLY A 83 18.73 -29.85 17.78
CA GLY A 83 17.32 -30.23 17.87
C GLY A 83 16.60 -30.01 16.54
N ILE A 84 15.56 -30.78 16.25
CA ILE A 84 14.79 -30.67 15.00
C ILE A 84 13.36 -30.24 15.35
N GLY A 85 12.88 -29.19 14.70
CA GLY A 85 11.50 -28.69 14.88
C GLY A 85 10.47 -29.66 14.30
N GLY A 86 9.26 -29.69 14.88
CA GLY A 86 8.13 -30.41 14.30
C GLY A 86 7.84 -29.96 12.87
N LEU A 87 7.55 -30.91 11.98
CA LEU A 87 7.40 -30.68 10.54
C LEU A 87 5.96 -30.93 10.09
N LEU A 88 5.34 -29.92 9.50
CA LEU A 88 4.12 -30.06 8.69
C LEU A 88 4.51 -30.15 7.20
N SER A 89 4.38 -31.32 6.62
CA SER A 89 4.65 -31.57 5.19
C SER A 89 3.36 -31.53 4.38
N LEU A 90 3.18 -30.49 3.56
CA LEU A 90 1.97 -30.28 2.77
C LEU A 90 2.15 -30.81 1.34
N ASN A 91 1.46 -31.91 1.04
CA ASN A 91 1.25 -32.40 -0.32
C ASN A 91 -0.11 -31.99 -0.90
N ALA A 92 -0.87 -31.16 -0.17
CA ALA A 92 -2.16 -30.63 -0.56
C ALA A 92 -2.39 -29.18 -0.07
N ASN A 93 -3.54 -28.63 -0.44
CA ASN A 93 -3.96 -27.27 -0.09
C ASN A 93 -4.45 -27.18 1.36
N VAL A 94 -4.47 -25.95 1.87
CA VAL A 94 -5.02 -25.59 3.18
C VAL A 94 -6.32 -24.81 2.97
N SER A 95 -7.33 -25.09 3.78
CA SER A 95 -8.58 -24.34 3.76
C SER A 95 -9.01 -23.95 5.16
N PHE A 96 -9.66 -22.78 5.27
CA PHE A 96 -10.43 -22.39 6.44
C PHE A 96 -11.88 -22.16 6.03
N THR A 97 -12.80 -22.88 6.67
CA THR A 97 -14.25 -22.85 6.40
C THR A 97 -15.06 -22.36 7.60
N GLY A 98 -14.40 -21.98 8.69
CA GLY A 98 -15.05 -21.50 9.90
C GLY A 98 -15.75 -20.14 9.71
N SER A 99 -16.85 -19.93 10.43
CA SER A 99 -17.59 -18.65 10.41
C SER A 99 -17.15 -17.69 11.51
N ALA A 100 -16.34 -18.14 12.46
CA ALA A 100 -15.85 -17.37 13.61
C ALA A 100 -14.54 -17.96 14.15
N GLY A 101 -13.84 -17.18 14.99
CA GLY A 101 -12.53 -17.54 15.51
C GLY A 101 -11.42 -17.41 14.46
N THR A 102 -10.19 -17.63 14.89
CA THR A 102 -8.99 -17.55 14.05
C THR A 102 -8.31 -18.90 14.00
N ALA A 103 -8.24 -19.51 12.81
CA ALA A 103 -7.45 -20.71 12.60
C ALA A 103 -5.96 -20.38 12.72
N THR A 104 -5.18 -21.25 13.37
CA THR A 104 -3.76 -20.96 13.60
C THR A 104 -2.88 -22.17 13.27
N ILE A 105 -1.85 -21.96 12.44
CA ILE A 105 -0.67 -22.83 12.42
C ILE A 105 0.45 -22.10 13.14
N ALA A 106 0.69 -22.51 14.38
CA ALA A 106 1.57 -21.81 15.30
C ALA A 106 2.99 -22.37 15.25
N ASN A 107 3.98 -21.50 15.34
CA ASN A 107 5.28 -21.92 15.84
C ASN A 107 5.17 -22.18 17.35
N GLY A 108 5.45 -23.41 17.75
CA GLY A 108 5.40 -23.83 19.15
C GLY A 108 6.64 -23.42 19.93
N ASN A 109 6.52 -23.49 21.25
CA ASN A 109 7.65 -23.29 22.15
C ASN A 109 8.63 -24.46 22.06
N ARG A 110 9.82 -24.26 22.63
CA ARG A 110 10.71 -25.36 22.96
C ARG A 110 10.11 -26.20 24.08
N LEU A 111 10.03 -27.49 23.82
CA LEU A 111 9.65 -28.50 24.79
C LEU A 111 10.92 -29.17 25.34
N ILE A 112 10.91 -29.49 26.63
CA ILE A 112 11.99 -30.18 27.33
C ILE A 112 11.42 -31.47 27.90
N ASP A 113 11.93 -32.62 27.47
CA ASP A 113 11.77 -33.88 28.19
C ASP A 113 12.70 -33.89 29.41
N ASP A 114 12.15 -34.17 30.59
CA ASP A 114 12.94 -34.35 31.81
C ASP A 114 13.62 -35.73 31.92
N GLY A 115 13.53 -36.54 30.86
CA GLY A 115 14.07 -37.90 30.81
C GLY A 115 13.26 -38.90 31.63
N ALA A 116 12.21 -38.46 32.31
CA ALA A 116 11.20 -39.31 32.97
C ALA A 116 9.93 -39.45 32.10
N GLY A 117 9.96 -38.96 30.86
CA GLY A 117 8.84 -38.98 29.93
C GLY A 117 7.82 -37.87 30.19
N ASN A 118 8.19 -36.85 30.95
CA ASN A 118 7.36 -35.68 31.19
C ASN A 118 7.92 -34.50 30.40
N ILE A 119 7.07 -33.95 29.53
CA ILE A 119 7.41 -32.89 28.60
C ILE A 119 6.95 -31.57 29.19
N THR A 120 7.89 -30.67 29.46
CA THR A 120 7.61 -29.35 30.00
C THR A 120 7.85 -28.27 28.95
N ASN A 121 6.95 -27.30 28.89
CA ASN A 121 7.13 -26.13 28.03
C ASN A 121 8.21 -25.22 28.66
N SER A 122 9.31 -24.98 27.94
CA SER A 122 10.39 -24.13 28.46
C SER A 122 10.05 -22.64 28.48
N GLY A 123 8.88 -22.24 27.98
CA GLY A 123 8.44 -20.85 27.85
C GLY A 123 9.22 -20.02 26.82
N SER A 124 10.29 -20.56 26.26
CA SER A 124 11.11 -19.94 25.22
C SER A 124 10.77 -20.54 23.87
N VAL A 125 10.61 -19.71 22.84
CA VAL A 125 10.68 -20.17 21.45
C VAL A 125 12.08 -20.71 21.19
N GLY A 126 12.18 -21.96 20.75
CA GLY A 126 13.46 -22.62 20.49
C GLY A 126 14.23 -21.95 19.33
N PRO A 127 15.55 -22.17 19.23
CA PRO A 127 16.37 -21.63 18.14
C PRO A 127 16.00 -22.20 16.75
N LEU A 128 15.20 -23.27 16.70
CA LEU A 128 14.85 -24.01 15.50
C LEU A 128 13.32 -24.14 15.44
N PRO A 129 12.60 -23.23 14.76
CA PRO A 129 11.15 -23.21 14.76
C PRO A 129 10.58 -24.49 14.13
N GLY A 130 9.38 -24.89 14.54
CA GLY A 130 8.61 -25.84 13.76
C GLY A 130 8.33 -25.27 12.35
N THR A 131 8.32 -26.14 11.34
CA THR A 131 8.31 -25.71 9.94
C THR A 131 7.14 -26.28 9.16
N ILE A 132 6.66 -25.48 8.20
CA ILE A 132 5.76 -25.92 7.15
C ILE A 132 6.60 -26.11 5.88
N ASN A 133 6.58 -27.30 5.30
CA ASN A 133 7.21 -27.59 4.02
C ASN A 133 6.13 -27.73 2.94
N LEU A 134 6.17 -26.88 1.91
CA LEU A 134 5.22 -26.91 0.79
C LEU A 134 5.54 -27.97 -0.27
N ASN A 135 6.62 -28.73 -0.07
CA ASN A 135 7.12 -29.80 -0.95
C ASN A 135 7.35 -29.33 -2.39
N ALA A 136 8.02 -28.18 -2.54
CA ALA A 136 8.40 -27.59 -3.83
C ALA A 136 7.23 -27.26 -4.79
N ALA A 137 5.98 -27.36 -4.33
CA ALA A 137 4.80 -26.99 -5.11
C ALA A 137 4.19 -25.67 -4.63
N VAL A 138 3.37 -25.06 -5.48
CA VAL A 138 2.52 -23.93 -5.05
C VAL A 138 1.30 -24.50 -4.33
N ARG A 139 1.10 -24.10 -3.08
CA ARG A 139 -0.04 -24.52 -2.24
C ARG A 139 -1.03 -23.39 -2.10
N THR A 140 -2.30 -23.71 -2.29
CA THR A 140 -3.39 -22.75 -2.10
C THR A 140 -3.85 -22.78 -0.65
N PHE A 141 -3.99 -21.59 -0.08
CA PHE A 141 -4.60 -21.33 1.23
C PHE A 141 -5.91 -20.59 0.95
N THR A 142 -7.01 -21.34 0.93
CA THR A 142 -8.35 -20.80 0.68
C THR A 142 -9.02 -20.47 2.00
N ILE A 143 -9.13 -19.17 2.31
CA ILE A 143 -9.57 -18.69 3.63
C ILE A 143 -10.94 -18.04 3.48
N ALA A 144 -11.98 -18.64 4.07
CA ALA A 144 -13.28 -18.01 4.18
C ALA A 144 -13.24 -16.78 5.09
N ASN A 145 -14.11 -15.81 4.81
CA ASN A 145 -14.25 -14.63 5.65
C ASN A 145 -15.23 -14.91 6.79
N GLY A 146 -14.70 -15.13 7.99
CA GLY A 146 -15.46 -15.25 9.22
C GLY A 146 -15.74 -13.90 9.86
N SER A 147 -16.23 -13.92 11.10
CA SER A 147 -16.48 -12.69 11.88
C SER A 147 -15.22 -12.08 12.50
N ALA A 148 -14.08 -12.81 12.50
CA ALA A 148 -12.82 -12.33 13.03
C ALA A 148 -12.13 -11.38 12.02
N ALA A 149 -11.37 -10.40 12.50
CA ALA A 149 -10.62 -9.51 11.60
C ALA A 149 -9.46 -10.23 10.88
N THR A 150 -8.91 -11.26 11.51
CA THR A 150 -7.95 -12.19 10.94
C THR A 150 -8.53 -13.60 11.05
N ASP A 151 -8.72 -14.26 9.92
CA ASP A 151 -9.35 -15.58 9.85
C ASP A 151 -8.34 -16.71 10.01
N MET A 152 -7.14 -16.53 9.49
CA MET A 152 -6.04 -17.47 9.66
C MET A 152 -4.72 -16.77 9.98
N VAL A 153 -3.99 -17.27 10.97
CA VAL A 153 -2.62 -16.88 11.30
C VAL A 153 -1.68 -18.05 11.01
N VAL A 154 -0.58 -17.78 10.31
CA VAL A 154 0.55 -18.70 10.20
C VAL A 154 1.78 -18.01 10.78
N SER A 155 2.17 -18.47 11.97
CA SER A 155 3.35 -17.98 12.67
C SER A 155 4.53 -18.94 12.63
N ALA A 156 4.36 -20.12 12.03
CA ALA A 156 5.43 -21.05 11.70
C ALA A 156 6.20 -20.64 10.44
N LEU A 157 7.47 -21.06 10.36
CA LEU A 157 8.32 -20.85 9.19
C LEU A 157 7.82 -21.69 8.01
N ILE A 158 7.49 -21.03 6.89
CA ILE A 158 7.14 -21.70 5.63
C ILE A 158 8.38 -21.84 4.75
N THR A 159 8.60 -23.05 4.22
CA THR A 159 9.77 -23.45 3.43
C THR A 159 9.36 -24.14 2.13
N ASN A 160 10.21 -24.03 1.09
CA ASN A 160 10.04 -24.63 -0.24
C ASN A 160 8.75 -24.20 -0.98
N GLY A 161 8.70 -24.44 -2.29
CA GLY A 161 7.46 -24.23 -3.07
C GLY A 161 6.99 -22.78 -3.10
N GLY A 162 5.69 -22.55 -3.22
CA GLY A 162 5.07 -21.22 -3.26
C GLY A 162 3.66 -21.19 -2.67
N LEU A 163 3.09 -20.01 -2.54
CA LEU A 163 1.83 -19.78 -1.84
C LEU A 163 0.81 -19.12 -2.78
N THR A 164 -0.43 -19.60 -2.80
CA THR A 164 -1.58 -18.87 -3.33
C THR A 164 -2.53 -18.53 -2.20
N LYS A 165 -2.76 -17.25 -1.94
CA LYS A 165 -3.82 -16.78 -1.05
C LYS A 165 -5.12 -16.64 -1.84
N ASP A 166 -6.14 -17.37 -1.42
CA ASP A 166 -7.47 -17.38 -2.03
C ASP A 166 -8.57 -17.27 -0.96
N GLY A 167 -9.81 -17.05 -1.40
CA GLY A 167 -10.98 -16.80 -0.55
C GLY A 167 -11.00 -15.42 0.09
N ALA A 168 -12.19 -14.93 0.43
CA ALA A 168 -12.42 -13.55 0.87
C ALA A 168 -11.77 -13.17 2.22
N GLY A 169 -11.36 -14.15 3.04
CA GLY A 169 -10.83 -13.92 4.38
C GLY A 169 -9.40 -13.38 4.41
N THR A 170 -8.93 -13.08 5.62
CA THR A 170 -7.59 -12.59 5.91
C THR A 170 -6.65 -13.73 6.34
N LEU A 171 -5.54 -13.89 5.64
CA LEU A 171 -4.38 -14.68 6.06
C LEU A 171 -3.28 -13.74 6.59
N ASP A 172 -2.84 -13.95 7.82
CA ASP A 172 -1.73 -13.24 8.43
C ASP A 172 -0.49 -14.14 8.51
N LEU A 173 0.55 -13.78 7.76
CA LEU A 173 1.85 -14.43 7.86
C LEU A 173 2.70 -13.59 8.80
N THR A 174 3.18 -14.16 9.90
CA THR A 174 3.94 -13.38 10.89
C THR A 174 5.42 -13.72 10.96
N PHE A 175 5.84 -14.83 10.34
CA PHE A 175 7.23 -15.28 10.32
C PHE A 175 7.96 -14.85 9.03
N ALA A 176 9.28 -14.70 9.09
CA ALA A 176 10.12 -14.49 7.91
C ALA A 176 10.31 -15.83 7.17
N ASN A 177 9.59 -15.99 6.06
CA ASN A 177 9.51 -17.24 5.31
C ASN A 177 10.66 -17.42 4.32
N SER A 178 11.02 -18.68 4.04
CA SER A 178 12.15 -19.06 3.16
C SER A 178 11.74 -19.87 1.93
N TYR A 179 10.44 -19.97 1.62
CA TYR A 179 10.00 -20.51 0.33
C TYR A 179 10.47 -19.61 -0.83
N THR A 180 10.77 -20.22 -1.97
CA THR A 180 11.42 -19.54 -3.13
C THR A 180 10.51 -19.42 -4.36
N GLY A 181 9.32 -20.00 -4.31
CA GLY A 181 8.30 -19.89 -5.35
C GLY A 181 7.42 -18.65 -5.18
N VAL A 182 6.49 -18.50 -6.14
CA VAL A 182 5.56 -17.38 -6.24
C VAL A 182 4.65 -17.26 -5.01
N THR A 183 4.34 -16.02 -4.64
CA THR A 183 3.19 -15.66 -3.82
C THR A 183 2.10 -15.04 -4.71
N THR A 184 0.99 -15.75 -4.89
CA THR A 184 -0.15 -15.30 -5.68
C THR A 184 -1.28 -14.84 -4.76
N LEU A 185 -1.87 -13.68 -5.03
CA LEU A 185 -3.01 -13.12 -4.29
C LEU A 185 -4.23 -13.14 -5.21
N THR A 186 -5.09 -14.15 -5.05
CA THR A 186 -6.31 -14.32 -5.84
C THR A 186 -7.47 -13.54 -5.25
N ASP A 187 -7.72 -13.68 -3.94
CA ASP A 187 -8.83 -13.02 -3.26
C ASP A 187 -8.53 -12.79 -1.76
N GLY A 188 -9.35 -11.95 -1.12
CA GLY A 188 -9.25 -11.58 0.28
C GLY A 188 -7.99 -10.79 0.60
N VAL A 189 -7.45 -10.98 1.80
CA VAL A 189 -6.31 -10.20 2.30
C VAL A 189 -5.15 -11.10 2.71
N LEU A 190 -3.96 -10.80 2.22
CA LEU A 190 -2.70 -11.28 2.78
C LEU A 190 -2.09 -10.16 3.62
N ASN A 191 -2.06 -10.35 4.94
CA ASN A 191 -1.43 -9.42 5.88
C ASN A 191 0.04 -9.79 6.11
N VAL A 192 0.91 -8.79 6.05
CA VAL A 192 2.33 -8.92 6.36
C VAL A 192 2.87 -7.69 7.09
N ALA A 193 3.83 -7.93 7.98
CA ALA A 193 4.57 -6.87 8.68
C ALA A 193 6.00 -6.67 8.12
N THR A 194 6.49 -7.59 7.29
CA THR A 194 7.77 -7.46 6.57
C THR A 194 7.64 -8.02 5.16
N ILE A 195 8.45 -7.54 4.21
CA ILE A 195 8.50 -8.09 2.83
C ILE A 195 9.91 -8.60 2.50
N GLY A 196 10.97 -7.90 2.92
CA GLY A 196 12.36 -8.22 2.59
C GLY A 196 12.71 -7.94 1.11
N ASN A 197 13.99 -7.83 0.77
CA ASN A 197 14.41 -7.82 -0.62
C ASN A 197 14.19 -9.20 -1.28
N GLY A 198 14.27 -9.26 -2.60
CA GLY A 198 14.37 -10.53 -3.31
C GLY A 198 15.61 -11.31 -2.87
N GLY A 199 15.48 -12.63 -2.73
CA GLY A 199 16.57 -13.48 -2.22
C GLY A 199 16.76 -13.43 -0.70
N VAL A 200 16.07 -12.53 0.02
CA VAL A 200 16.13 -12.41 1.48
C VAL A 200 14.81 -12.90 2.07
N ALA A 201 14.88 -13.71 3.13
CA ALA A 201 13.71 -14.19 3.83
C ALA A 201 12.89 -13.02 4.43
N GLY A 202 11.57 -13.09 4.23
CA GLY A 202 10.58 -12.13 4.71
C GLY A 202 9.21 -12.78 4.69
N ASN A 203 8.14 -12.08 5.10
CA ASN A 203 6.83 -12.75 5.20
C ASN A 203 6.36 -13.32 3.85
N LEU A 204 6.81 -12.74 2.72
CA LEU A 204 6.51 -13.19 1.36
C LEU A 204 7.57 -14.14 0.75
N GLY A 205 8.29 -14.90 1.59
CA GLY A 205 9.31 -15.85 1.16
C GLY A 205 10.66 -15.20 0.84
N GLN A 206 11.59 -15.98 0.28
CA GLN A 206 12.94 -15.56 -0.13
C GLN A 206 13.17 -15.66 -1.64
N ALA A 207 12.09 -15.77 -2.42
CA ALA A 207 12.15 -15.78 -3.88
C ALA A 207 12.92 -14.56 -4.43
N ALA A 208 13.57 -14.72 -5.59
CA ALA A 208 14.37 -13.68 -6.22
C ALA A 208 13.56 -12.40 -6.53
N SER A 209 14.25 -11.29 -6.77
CA SER A 209 13.60 -10.05 -7.20
C SER A 209 13.18 -10.14 -8.67
N ALA A 210 12.04 -10.80 -8.92
CA ALA A 210 11.41 -10.92 -10.22
C ALA A 210 9.92 -10.59 -10.10
N ALA A 211 9.34 -9.91 -11.09
CA ALA A 211 7.93 -9.55 -11.06
C ALA A 211 6.96 -10.75 -11.06
N SER A 212 7.43 -11.94 -11.43
CA SER A 212 6.68 -13.20 -11.33
C SER A 212 6.62 -13.77 -9.91
N ASN A 213 7.27 -13.14 -8.93
CA ASN A 213 7.30 -13.58 -7.55
C ASN A 213 6.05 -13.15 -6.77
N ILE A 214 5.63 -11.89 -6.89
CA ILE A 214 4.37 -11.42 -6.29
C ILE A 214 3.38 -11.20 -7.43
N VAL A 215 2.31 -11.99 -7.46
CA VAL A 215 1.33 -11.96 -8.55
C VAL A 215 -0.06 -11.65 -8.01
N PHE A 216 -0.65 -10.57 -8.49
CA PHE A 216 -2.03 -10.19 -8.17
C PHE A 216 -3.00 -10.74 -9.22
N ASN A 217 -3.96 -11.51 -8.72
CA ASN A 217 -5.15 -12.00 -9.43
C ASN A 217 -6.45 -11.35 -8.90
N GLY A 218 -6.33 -10.35 -8.02
CA GLY A 218 -7.46 -9.60 -7.45
C GLY A 218 -7.22 -9.20 -5.97
N GLY A 219 -6.71 -10.13 -5.18
CA GLY A 219 -6.58 -9.98 -3.73
C GLY A 219 -5.79 -8.76 -3.24
N THR A 220 -5.84 -8.54 -1.93
CA THR A 220 -5.20 -7.41 -1.24
C THR A 220 -3.91 -7.83 -0.56
N LEU A 221 -2.83 -7.10 -0.82
CA LEU A 221 -1.65 -7.12 0.04
C LEU A 221 -1.81 -6.01 1.09
N ARG A 222 -1.90 -6.39 2.36
CA ARG A 222 -1.95 -5.45 3.49
C ARG A 222 -0.61 -5.42 4.22
N TYR A 223 -0.02 -4.22 4.27
CA TYR A 223 1.23 -3.96 4.96
C TYR A 223 0.98 -3.20 6.27
N THR A 224 1.40 -3.80 7.38
CA THR A 224 1.27 -3.25 8.75
C THR A 224 2.62 -2.98 9.42
N GLY A 225 3.71 -3.18 8.69
CA GLY A 225 5.06 -3.04 9.22
C GLY A 225 5.51 -1.60 9.44
N ALA A 226 6.72 -1.46 10.00
CA ALA A 226 7.45 -0.19 10.04
C ALA A 226 7.77 0.32 8.63
N THR A 227 8.29 1.55 8.50
CA THR A 227 8.76 2.04 7.21
C THR A 227 9.82 1.10 6.62
N ALA A 228 9.60 0.62 5.40
CA ALA A 228 10.49 -0.34 4.75
C ALA A 228 10.63 -0.08 3.25
N THR A 229 11.77 -0.52 2.71
CA THR A 229 12.05 -0.57 1.28
C THR A 229 12.27 -2.02 0.87
N SER A 230 11.85 -2.35 -0.36
CA SER A 230 12.11 -3.63 -0.98
C SER A 230 12.34 -3.44 -2.47
N ASP A 231 13.33 -4.14 -3.01
CA ASP A 231 13.60 -4.22 -4.45
C ASP A 231 12.62 -5.14 -5.19
N ARG A 232 11.61 -5.70 -4.50
CA ARG A 232 10.65 -6.61 -5.12
C ARG A 232 9.72 -5.88 -6.07
N ALA A 233 9.63 -6.44 -7.28
CA ALA A 233 8.60 -6.14 -8.23
C ALA A 233 7.40 -7.09 -8.09
N PHE A 234 6.28 -6.72 -8.71
CA PHE A 234 5.08 -7.55 -8.78
C PHE A 234 4.47 -7.57 -10.19
N THR A 235 3.55 -8.48 -10.43
CA THR A 235 2.73 -8.53 -11.64
C THR A 235 1.26 -8.36 -11.26
N ILE A 236 0.52 -7.57 -12.05
CA ILE A 236 -0.94 -7.54 -11.98
C ILE A 236 -1.44 -8.26 -13.22
N ASN A 237 -2.21 -9.34 -13.07
CA ASN A 237 -2.71 -10.07 -14.23
C ASN A 237 -3.81 -9.30 -14.96
N ALA A 238 -4.05 -9.67 -16.22
CA ALA A 238 -5.03 -9.00 -17.07
C ALA A 238 -6.43 -9.08 -16.47
N ALA A 239 -7.20 -7.99 -16.61
CA ALA A 239 -8.58 -7.88 -16.13
C ALA A 239 -8.77 -8.12 -14.62
N THR A 240 -7.72 -7.95 -13.81
CA THR A 240 -7.79 -7.99 -12.34
C THR A 240 -7.36 -6.64 -11.76
N THR A 241 -7.68 -6.43 -10.48
CA THR A 241 -7.22 -5.24 -9.74
C THR A 241 -6.37 -5.69 -8.58
N ALA A 242 -5.09 -5.28 -8.53
CA ALA A 242 -4.27 -5.42 -7.35
C ALA A 242 -4.68 -4.38 -6.32
N THR A 243 -4.93 -4.78 -5.07
CA THR A 243 -5.11 -3.82 -3.97
C THR A 243 -3.90 -3.85 -3.06
N ILE A 244 -3.27 -2.69 -2.85
CA ILE A 244 -2.19 -2.51 -1.87
C ILE A 244 -2.70 -1.60 -0.76
N ASN A 245 -2.81 -2.17 0.44
CA ASN A 245 -3.20 -1.47 1.65
C ASN A 245 -1.97 -1.19 2.52
N VAL A 246 -1.48 0.05 2.52
CA VAL A 246 -0.44 0.48 3.46
C VAL A 246 -1.13 1.19 4.61
N THR A 247 -1.11 0.58 5.79
CA THR A 247 -2.00 1.01 6.89
C THR A 247 -1.58 2.33 7.53
N THR A 248 -0.30 2.50 7.87
CA THR A 248 0.19 3.65 8.66
C THR A 248 1.51 4.22 8.16
N ASN A 249 2.54 3.38 7.98
CA ASN A 249 3.90 3.81 7.63
C ASN A 249 4.12 3.88 6.11
N SER A 250 5.38 3.87 5.66
CA SER A 250 5.74 3.86 4.24
C SER A 250 6.22 2.48 3.78
N LEU A 251 5.77 2.05 2.60
CA LEU A 251 6.31 0.88 1.90
C LEU A 251 6.80 1.30 0.52
N SER A 252 8.09 1.11 0.26
CA SER A 252 8.68 1.32 -1.07
C SER A 252 8.88 0.00 -1.79
N LEU A 253 8.38 -0.08 -3.02
CA LEU A 253 8.51 -1.20 -3.94
C LEU A 253 9.02 -0.73 -5.30
N THR A 254 9.58 -1.64 -6.09
CA THR A 254 9.97 -1.33 -7.47
C THR A 254 8.75 -1.09 -8.37
N GLY A 255 7.61 -1.73 -8.11
CA GLY A 255 6.39 -1.56 -8.91
C GLY A 255 6.08 -2.77 -9.79
N ALA A 256 5.15 -2.58 -10.73
CA ALA A 256 4.61 -3.67 -11.53
C ALA A 256 5.43 -3.90 -12.81
N THR A 257 6.58 -4.56 -12.71
CA THR A 257 7.59 -4.62 -13.79
C THR A 257 7.53 -5.94 -14.58
N GLY A 258 6.47 -6.13 -15.37
CA GLY A 258 6.26 -7.35 -16.15
C GLY A 258 5.82 -7.09 -17.59
N ALA A 259 5.33 -8.12 -18.29
CA ALA A 259 4.59 -7.92 -19.53
C ALA A 259 3.40 -6.99 -19.29
N ALA A 260 3.12 -6.09 -20.22
CA ALA A 260 1.97 -5.19 -20.10
C ALA A 260 0.66 -5.99 -20.05
N THR A 261 -0.19 -5.69 -19.08
CA THR A 261 -1.50 -6.32 -18.88
C THR A 261 -2.59 -5.26 -18.71
N SER A 262 -3.85 -5.63 -18.92
CA SER A 262 -5.01 -4.79 -18.56
C SER A 262 -5.33 -4.78 -17.06
N GLY A 263 -4.40 -5.21 -16.20
CA GLY A 263 -4.56 -5.14 -14.76
C GLY A 263 -4.58 -3.69 -14.27
N ALA A 264 -5.17 -3.46 -13.10
CA ALA A 264 -5.23 -2.15 -12.45
C ALA A 264 -4.68 -2.20 -11.03
N LEU A 265 -4.22 -1.05 -10.51
CA LEU A 265 -3.76 -0.90 -9.13
C LEU A 265 -4.76 -0.06 -8.33
N THR A 266 -5.09 -0.50 -7.12
CA THR A 266 -5.79 0.33 -6.12
C THR A 266 -4.91 0.48 -4.87
N LYS A 267 -4.58 1.73 -4.52
CA LYS A 267 -3.93 2.09 -3.25
C LYS A 267 -4.99 2.48 -2.22
N ILE A 268 -4.97 1.80 -1.08
CA ILE A 268 -5.79 2.11 0.11
C ILE A 268 -4.92 2.20 1.37
N GLY A 269 -5.55 2.51 2.50
CA GLY A 269 -4.89 2.67 3.79
C GLY A 269 -4.19 4.03 3.92
N ASN A 270 -3.98 4.48 5.15
CA ASN A 270 -3.56 5.86 5.44
C ASN A 270 -2.07 6.09 5.22
N GLY A 271 -1.27 5.02 5.11
CA GLY A 271 0.17 5.09 4.90
C GLY A 271 0.55 5.39 3.44
N THR A 272 1.86 5.40 3.20
CA THR A 272 2.45 5.80 1.92
C THR A 272 2.94 4.58 1.14
N LEU A 273 2.51 4.45 -0.12
CA LEU A 273 3.12 3.54 -1.09
C LEU A 273 4.08 4.33 -1.98
N ILE A 274 5.32 3.89 -2.11
CA ILE A 274 6.33 4.51 -2.97
C ILE A 274 6.65 3.54 -4.10
N LEU A 275 6.48 3.99 -5.34
CA LEU A 275 6.82 3.21 -6.54
C LEU A 275 8.09 3.81 -7.17
N THR A 276 9.14 3.02 -7.17
CA THR A 276 10.51 3.45 -7.56
C THR A 276 10.97 2.93 -8.93
N GLY A 277 10.12 2.18 -9.63
CA GLY A 277 10.33 1.70 -10.99
C GLY A 277 9.10 1.91 -11.88
N THR A 278 9.29 1.72 -13.18
CA THR A 278 8.24 1.86 -14.19
C THR A 278 7.27 0.70 -14.11
N SER A 279 5.97 0.99 -13.96
CA SER A 279 4.92 -0.03 -14.03
C SER A 279 4.42 -0.21 -15.46
N THR A 280 4.06 -1.44 -15.85
CA THR A 280 3.67 -1.76 -17.24
C THR A 280 2.18 -2.04 -17.44
N TYR A 281 1.38 -2.05 -16.38
CA TYR A 281 -0.08 -2.26 -16.50
C TYR A 281 -0.79 -1.08 -17.17
N THR A 282 -1.93 -1.37 -17.81
CA THR A 282 -2.69 -0.43 -18.64
C THR A 282 -4.09 -0.17 -18.09
N GLY A 283 -4.57 -0.93 -17.10
CA GLY A 283 -5.92 -0.79 -16.53
C GLY A 283 -6.11 0.46 -15.66
N GLY A 284 -5.02 1.09 -15.25
CA GLY A 284 -5.01 2.34 -14.49
C GLY A 284 -4.72 2.18 -13.00
N THR A 285 -4.66 3.31 -12.30
CA THR A 285 -4.37 3.40 -10.87
C THR A 285 -5.44 4.20 -10.15
N VAL A 286 -5.99 3.66 -9.06
CA VAL A 286 -6.92 4.34 -8.18
C VAL A 286 -6.25 4.58 -6.83
N ILE A 287 -6.27 5.81 -6.34
CA ILE A 287 -5.77 6.18 -5.01
C ILE A 287 -6.99 6.59 -4.19
N SER A 288 -7.42 5.70 -3.28
CA SER A 288 -8.61 5.90 -2.45
C SER A 288 -8.27 6.19 -0.98
N GLY A 289 -6.99 6.23 -0.62
CA GLY A 289 -6.53 6.56 0.72
C GLY A 289 -5.02 6.65 0.84
N GLY A 290 -4.57 7.56 1.72
CA GLY A 290 -3.15 7.80 1.99
C GLY A 290 -2.42 8.32 0.75
N THR A 291 -1.11 8.09 0.71
CA THR A 291 -0.25 8.66 -0.34
C THR A 291 0.28 7.59 -1.29
N LEU A 292 0.27 7.87 -2.59
CA LEU A 292 1.05 7.16 -3.60
C LEU A 292 2.12 8.11 -4.15
N LEU A 293 3.40 7.79 -3.94
CA LEU A 293 4.52 8.52 -4.51
C LEU A 293 5.02 7.86 -5.80
N ALA A 294 4.87 8.58 -6.91
CA ALA A 294 5.37 8.20 -8.23
C ALA A 294 6.82 8.69 -8.38
N ASN A 295 7.78 7.91 -7.88
CA ASN A 295 9.22 8.28 -7.84
C ASN A 295 10.04 7.62 -8.96
N ALA A 296 9.39 7.28 -10.07
CA ALA A 296 10.02 6.73 -11.27
C ALA A 296 9.34 7.26 -12.53
N SER A 297 9.97 7.07 -13.69
CA SER A 297 9.31 7.31 -14.97
C SER A 297 8.20 6.27 -15.18
N GLY A 298 6.94 6.70 -15.27
CA GLY A 298 5.81 5.80 -15.46
C GLY A 298 5.49 4.89 -14.30
N ALA A 299 5.60 5.40 -13.07
CA ALA A 299 5.40 4.64 -11.85
C ALA A 299 3.97 4.06 -11.73
N THR A 300 2.96 4.72 -12.31
CA THR A 300 1.54 4.34 -12.18
C THR A 300 0.97 3.64 -13.42
N GLY A 301 1.82 3.14 -14.30
CA GLY A 301 1.41 2.47 -15.53
C GLY A 301 0.96 3.45 -16.61
N THR A 302 0.36 2.91 -17.67
CA THR A 302 -0.03 3.71 -18.85
C THR A 302 -1.51 4.07 -18.90
N GLY A 303 -2.34 3.43 -18.06
CA GLY A 303 -3.78 3.67 -17.93
C GLY A 303 -4.12 4.96 -17.19
N PRO A 304 -5.40 5.26 -16.93
CA PRO A 304 -5.81 6.47 -16.22
C PRO A 304 -5.41 6.43 -14.74
N VAL A 305 -5.29 7.60 -14.10
CA VAL A 305 -5.07 7.70 -12.64
C VAL A 305 -6.24 8.45 -12.03
N ALA A 306 -6.88 7.88 -11.00
CA ALA A 306 -7.95 8.54 -10.25
C ALA A 306 -7.49 8.80 -8.82
N VAL A 307 -7.42 10.07 -8.43
CA VAL A 307 -7.14 10.49 -7.05
C VAL A 307 -8.47 10.84 -6.40
N ASN A 308 -8.96 9.93 -5.56
CA ASN A 308 -10.27 10.05 -4.91
C ASN A 308 -10.16 10.72 -3.54
N SER A 309 -11.30 10.96 -2.90
CA SER A 309 -11.39 11.55 -1.57
C SER A 309 -10.47 10.83 -0.56
N GLY A 310 -9.55 11.58 0.05
CA GLY A 310 -8.58 11.05 1.02
C GLY A 310 -7.33 10.41 0.41
N GLY A 311 -7.24 10.34 -0.92
CA GLY A 311 -6.06 9.93 -1.65
C GLY A 311 -5.15 11.10 -2.02
N ILE A 312 -3.84 10.86 -2.00
CA ILE A 312 -2.80 11.82 -2.38
C ILE A 312 -1.90 11.19 -3.44
N LEU A 313 -1.74 11.85 -4.57
CA LEU A 313 -0.73 11.53 -5.58
C LEU A 313 0.45 12.50 -5.40
N GLY A 314 1.65 11.98 -5.22
CA GLY A 314 2.86 12.79 -5.14
C GLY A 314 4.08 12.16 -5.80
N GLY A 315 5.25 12.62 -5.40
CA GLY A 315 6.55 12.15 -5.90
C GLY A 315 7.21 13.11 -6.88
N SER A 316 8.44 12.78 -7.25
CA SER A 316 9.29 13.58 -8.15
C SER A 316 9.53 12.94 -9.52
N GLY A 317 8.78 11.88 -9.84
CA GLY A 317 8.87 11.12 -11.09
C GLY A 317 7.74 11.45 -12.06
N SER A 318 7.23 10.42 -12.73
CA SER A 318 6.12 10.53 -13.70
C SER A 318 5.08 9.44 -13.50
N THR A 319 3.80 9.78 -13.71
CA THR A 319 2.70 8.81 -13.67
C THR A 319 2.73 7.83 -14.86
N GLY A 320 3.19 8.26 -16.05
CA GLY A 320 3.36 7.40 -17.23
C GLY A 320 2.13 7.22 -18.12
N ASN A 321 1.04 7.93 -17.85
CA ASN A 321 -0.18 7.84 -18.65
C ASN A 321 0.12 8.15 -20.12
N THR A 322 -0.48 7.37 -21.01
CA THR A 322 -0.47 7.66 -22.46
C THR A 322 -1.59 8.63 -22.83
N ALA A 323 -1.52 9.22 -24.02
CA ALA A 323 -2.55 10.16 -24.48
C ALA A 323 -3.96 9.55 -24.40
N GLY A 324 -4.92 10.32 -23.85
CA GLY A 324 -6.29 9.87 -23.58
C GLY A 324 -6.50 9.23 -22.20
N ASN A 325 -5.42 8.90 -21.47
CA ASN A 325 -5.50 8.44 -20.09
C ASN A 325 -5.24 9.60 -19.13
N VAL A 326 -6.30 10.06 -18.47
CA VAL A 326 -6.29 11.27 -17.63
C VAL A 326 -5.91 10.94 -16.20
N VAL A 327 -5.14 11.83 -15.57
CA VAL A 327 -4.95 11.93 -14.12
C VAL A 327 -6.06 12.82 -13.55
N SER A 328 -7.09 12.22 -12.98
CA SER A 328 -8.24 12.93 -12.42
C SER A 328 -8.02 13.23 -10.93
N ILE A 329 -7.94 14.52 -10.59
CA ILE A 329 -7.94 14.97 -9.19
C ILE A 329 -9.40 15.24 -8.82
N ASN A 330 -10.06 14.22 -8.26
CA ASN A 330 -11.49 14.26 -7.93
C ASN A 330 -11.74 15.08 -6.67
N SER A 331 -13.02 15.35 -6.36
CA SER A 331 -13.41 16.00 -5.11
C SER A 331 -12.85 15.26 -3.89
N GLY A 332 -12.11 15.99 -3.04
CA GLY A 332 -11.42 15.46 -1.86
C GLY A 332 -10.09 14.75 -2.14
N GLY A 333 -9.70 14.61 -3.41
CA GLY A 333 -8.39 14.08 -3.81
C GLY A 333 -7.33 15.19 -3.91
N THR A 334 -6.07 14.83 -3.72
CA THR A 334 -4.96 15.78 -3.67
C THR A 334 -3.80 15.38 -4.59
N VAL A 335 -3.25 16.33 -5.32
CA VAL A 335 -1.91 16.22 -5.93
C VAL A 335 -0.90 17.01 -5.08
N ALA A 336 0.26 16.42 -4.80
CA ALA A 336 1.31 16.98 -3.95
C ALA A 336 2.68 16.56 -4.50
N PRO A 337 3.25 17.29 -5.48
CA PRO A 337 4.58 17.02 -6.02
C PRO A 337 5.65 16.94 -4.93
N GLY A 338 6.71 16.20 -5.22
CA GLY A 338 7.80 16.02 -4.26
C GLY A 338 7.61 14.83 -3.31
N ASP A 339 8.62 14.61 -2.47
CA ASP A 339 8.69 13.50 -1.50
C ASP A 339 9.29 14.03 -0.19
N ASN A 340 8.46 14.66 0.63
CA ASN A 340 8.86 15.41 1.84
C ASN A 340 9.78 16.60 1.56
N SER A 341 9.75 17.12 0.34
CA SER A 341 10.46 18.31 -0.11
C SER A 341 9.84 18.79 -1.40
N VAL A 342 10.09 20.05 -1.74
CA VAL A 342 9.73 20.59 -3.05
C VAL A 342 10.25 19.72 -4.19
N GLY A 343 9.45 19.58 -5.25
CA GLY A 343 9.81 18.76 -6.39
C GLY A 343 8.98 19.01 -7.64
N THR A 344 9.29 18.26 -8.70
CA THR A 344 8.48 18.26 -9.93
C THR A 344 7.81 16.92 -10.12
N LEU A 345 6.49 16.91 -10.18
CA LEU A 345 5.73 15.74 -10.61
C LEU A 345 5.35 15.89 -12.08
N THR A 346 5.75 14.91 -12.90
CA THR A 346 5.36 14.85 -14.31
C THR A 346 4.10 13.98 -14.46
N THR A 347 3.15 14.41 -15.28
CA THR A 347 1.90 13.68 -15.49
C THR A 347 1.48 13.69 -16.96
N GLY A 348 0.54 12.79 -17.30
CA GLY A 348 -0.23 12.90 -18.54
C GLY A 348 -1.16 14.11 -18.52
N GLU A 349 -2.30 14.01 -19.21
CA GLU A 349 -3.36 15.02 -19.07
C GLU A 349 -3.90 14.98 -17.64
N GLN A 350 -4.01 16.14 -16.98
CA GLN A 350 -4.71 16.24 -15.70
C GLN A 350 -6.11 16.80 -15.86
N ALA A 351 -7.04 16.31 -15.04
CA ALA A 351 -8.33 16.95 -14.81
C ALA A 351 -8.38 17.51 -13.38
N TRP A 352 -8.55 18.83 -13.26
CA TRP A 352 -8.71 19.52 -11.97
C TRP A 352 -10.20 19.73 -11.68
N MET A 353 -10.80 18.80 -10.94
CA MET A 353 -12.23 18.82 -10.64
C MET A 353 -12.52 19.71 -9.42
N GLY A 354 -13.68 20.38 -9.42
CA GLY A 354 -14.12 21.13 -8.24
C GLY A 354 -14.16 20.25 -6.97
N GLY A 355 -13.61 20.76 -5.87
CA GLY A 355 -13.40 20.04 -4.62
C GLY A 355 -12.07 19.29 -4.53
N GLY A 356 -11.32 19.14 -5.63
CA GLY A 356 -9.95 18.61 -5.62
C GLY A 356 -8.94 19.61 -5.07
N SER A 357 -7.73 19.15 -4.76
CA SER A 357 -6.67 19.99 -4.16
C SER A 357 -5.29 19.78 -4.81
N TYR A 358 -4.48 20.83 -4.80
CA TYR A 358 -3.04 20.81 -5.04
C TYR A 358 -2.33 21.37 -3.81
N VAL A 359 -1.47 20.56 -3.17
CA VAL A 359 -0.51 21.03 -2.16
C VAL A 359 0.71 21.57 -2.87
N TRP A 360 0.89 22.89 -2.79
CA TRP A 360 1.99 23.62 -3.39
C TRP A 360 2.97 24.04 -2.29
N GLU A 361 4.08 23.34 -2.17
CA GLU A 361 5.16 23.64 -1.23
C GLU A 361 6.11 24.69 -1.79
N ILE A 362 6.59 25.59 -0.92
CA ILE A 362 7.58 26.62 -1.24
C ILE A 362 8.68 26.54 -0.18
N SER A 363 9.91 26.25 -0.62
CA SER A 363 11.10 26.21 0.24
C SER A 363 11.95 27.48 0.13
N ASP A 364 11.89 28.16 -1.01
CA ASP A 364 12.58 29.41 -1.25
C ASP A 364 11.71 30.33 -2.11
N HIS A 365 11.04 31.28 -1.45
CA HIS A 365 10.19 32.26 -2.14
C HIS A 365 10.99 33.31 -2.92
N THR A 366 12.31 33.41 -2.74
CA THR A 366 13.19 34.38 -3.41
C THR A 366 13.79 33.84 -4.72
N GLY A 367 14.02 32.53 -4.81
CA GLY A 367 14.56 31.84 -5.99
C GLY A 367 13.67 31.91 -7.24
N SER A 368 14.12 31.42 -8.39
CA SER A 368 13.39 31.58 -9.67
C SER A 368 13.09 30.27 -10.40
N THR A 369 13.30 29.13 -9.74
CA THR A 369 13.29 27.81 -10.37
C THR A 369 12.15 26.95 -9.82
N PRO A 370 11.00 26.87 -10.52
CA PRO A 370 9.95 25.90 -10.23
C PRO A 370 10.51 24.47 -10.21
N GLY A 371 9.99 23.64 -9.32
CA GLY A 371 10.48 22.28 -9.08
C GLY A 371 11.69 22.17 -8.16
N THR A 372 12.36 23.29 -7.86
CA THR A 372 13.54 23.35 -6.96
C THR A 372 13.32 24.30 -5.79
N ASN A 373 12.74 25.48 -6.04
CA ASN A 373 12.45 26.48 -5.01
C ASN A 373 11.01 26.35 -4.47
N TRP A 374 10.12 25.76 -5.25
CA TRP A 374 8.74 25.43 -4.93
C TRP A 374 8.27 24.30 -5.83
N ASP A 375 7.15 23.67 -5.51
CA ASP A 375 6.60 22.56 -6.28
C ASP A 375 6.18 22.95 -7.70
N LEU A 376 6.36 22.02 -8.62
CA LEU A 376 5.88 22.12 -9.99
C LEU A 376 5.11 20.87 -10.41
N ILE A 377 3.97 21.07 -11.05
CA ILE A 377 3.31 20.02 -11.85
C ILE A 377 3.62 20.27 -13.32
N SER A 378 4.28 19.31 -13.97
CA SER A 378 4.49 19.31 -15.43
C SER A 378 3.50 18.33 -16.05
N MET A 379 2.60 18.79 -16.92
CA MET A 379 1.53 17.95 -17.46
C MET A 379 1.45 18.03 -18.99
N SER A 380 1.03 16.94 -19.63
CA SER A 380 0.87 16.93 -21.09
C SER A 380 -0.42 17.59 -21.57
N GLY A 381 -1.37 17.83 -20.66
CA GLY A 381 -2.64 18.50 -20.91
C GLY A 381 -3.31 18.89 -19.60
N LEU A 382 -4.21 19.86 -19.63
CA LEU A 382 -4.98 20.31 -18.47
C LEU A 382 -6.43 20.54 -18.88
N ASN A 383 -7.34 19.83 -18.24
CA ASN A 383 -8.76 20.07 -18.28
C ASN A 383 -9.23 20.62 -16.92
N VAL A 384 -9.68 21.87 -16.91
CA VAL A 384 -10.17 22.50 -15.68
C VAL A 384 -11.68 22.30 -15.54
N GLY A 385 -12.07 21.34 -14.69
CA GLY A 385 -13.47 21.03 -14.36
C GLY A 385 -14.02 21.83 -13.16
N ALA A 386 -13.18 22.61 -12.48
CA ALA A 386 -13.59 23.49 -11.40
C ALA A 386 -14.41 24.69 -11.90
N THR A 387 -15.29 25.19 -11.03
CA THR A 387 -16.17 26.33 -11.30
C THR A 387 -16.16 27.30 -10.12
N ALA A 388 -16.71 28.50 -10.29
CA ALA A 388 -16.84 29.46 -9.18
C ALA A 388 -17.70 28.93 -8.01
N GLY A 389 -18.66 28.03 -8.30
CA GLY A 389 -19.52 27.40 -7.29
C GLY A 389 -18.94 26.12 -6.68
N ASN A 390 -17.94 25.51 -7.32
CA ASN A 390 -17.23 24.34 -6.81
C ASN A 390 -15.76 24.43 -7.25
N LYS A 391 -14.95 25.03 -6.37
CA LYS A 391 -13.58 25.46 -6.66
C LYS A 391 -12.56 24.34 -6.51
N PHE A 392 -11.46 24.40 -7.26
CA PHE A 392 -10.28 23.60 -6.99
C PHE A 392 -9.42 24.30 -5.91
N THR A 393 -8.88 23.58 -4.94
CA THR A 393 -8.11 24.17 -3.87
C THR A 393 -6.63 24.17 -4.21
N ILE A 394 -5.95 25.29 -4.01
CA ILE A 394 -4.48 25.34 -3.96
C ILE A 394 -4.10 25.64 -2.53
N GLN A 395 -3.52 24.64 -1.87
CA GLN A 395 -2.98 24.77 -0.52
C GLN A 395 -1.54 25.29 -0.63
N VAL A 396 -1.24 26.40 0.02
CA VAL A 396 0.11 26.97 0.06
C VAL A 396 0.80 26.50 1.32
N VAL A 397 1.92 25.80 1.18
CA VAL A 397 2.74 25.32 2.30
C VAL A 397 4.10 25.96 2.22
N THR A 398 4.49 26.72 3.25
CA THR A 398 5.80 27.37 3.34
C THR A 398 6.73 26.55 4.22
N ILE A 399 7.97 26.36 3.78
CA ILE A 399 8.97 25.56 4.50
C ILE A 399 10.06 26.50 5.03
N GLY A 400 10.12 26.67 6.34
CA GLY A 400 11.15 27.49 7.00
C GLY A 400 10.87 28.99 7.03
N PHE A 401 9.69 29.45 6.60
CA PHE A 401 9.24 30.85 6.66
C PHE A 401 7.72 30.95 6.79
N GLY A 402 7.20 32.13 7.14
CA GLY A 402 5.76 32.38 7.28
C GLY A 402 5.13 32.83 5.96
N ILE A 403 3.81 32.70 5.82
CA ILE A 403 3.10 33.13 4.60
C ILE A 403 3.30 34.62 4.30
N ASP A 404 3.46 35.46 5.31
CA ASP A 404 3.73 36.90 5.17
C ASP A 404 5.10 37.22 4.53
N ASP A 405 6.04 36.27 4.58
CA ASP A 405 7.39 36.44 4.02
C ASP A 405 7.44 36.16 2.51
N ILE A 406 6.37 35.57 1.92
CA ILE A 406 6.30 35.29 0.48
C ILE A 406 6.60 36.58 -0.31
N THR A 407 7.49 36.47 -1.29
CA THR A 407 7.87 37.62 -2.12
C THR A 407 6.64 38.16 -2.87
N LYS A 408 6.22 39.35 -2.45
CA LYS A 408 5.09 40.09 -3.00
C LYS A 408 5.37 40.55 -4.44
N ASN A 409 4.32 40.68 -5.24
CA ASN A 409 4.38 41.10 -6.65
C ASN A 409 5.29 40.22 -7.53
N LYS A 410 5.49 38.97 -7.14
CA LYS A 410 6.26 37.98 -7.88
C LYS A 410 5.36 36.83 -8.32
N TRP A 411 5.46 36.50 -9.59
CA TRP A 411 4.76 35.36 -10.18
C TRP A 411 5.52 34.06 -9.95
N PHE A 412 4.87 33.10 -9.33
CA PHE A 412 5.34 31.74 -9.14
C PHE A 412 4.63 30.81 -10.12
N THR A 413 5.38 30.12 -10.99
CA THR A 413 4.80 29.09 -11.87
C THR A 413 4.56 27.83 -11.05
N VAL A 414 3.30 27.44 -10.92
CA VAL A 414 2.89 26.26 -10.13
C VAL A 414 2.62 25.04 -10.99
N ALA A 415 2.34 25.26 -12.28
CA ALA A 415 2.14 24.18 -13.25
C ALA A 415 2.44 24.63 -14.69
N THR A 416 2.83 23.67 -15.53
CA THR A 416 3.10 23.90 -16.97
C THR A 416 2.34 22.89 -17.84
N VAL A 417 1.77 23.37 -18.94
CA VAL A 417 0.99 22.57 -19.90
C VAL A 417 1.23 23.05 -21.33
N PRO A 418 1.30 22.18 -22.35
CA PRO A 418 1.26 22.60 -23.75
C PRO A 418 0.00 23.44 -24.03
N THR A 419 0.15 24.63 -24.61
CA THR A 419 -0.95 25.59 -24.80
C THR A 419 -2.10 24.99 -25.64
N ALA A 420 -1.78 24.13 -26.60
CA ALA A 420 -2.77 23.42 -27.41
C ALA A 420 -3.65 22.43 -26.62
N ASN A 421 -3.20 22.01 -25.43
CA ASN A 421 -3.84 20.98 -24.61
C ASN A 421 -4.43 21.55 -23.31
N LEU A 422 -4.67 22.86 -23.27
CA LEU A 422 -5.43 23.51 -22.20
C LEU A 422 -6.91 23.61 -22.60
N SER A 423 -7.80 23.10 -21.75
CA SER A 423 -9.24 23.10 -21.97
C SER A 423 -10.03 23.24 -20.66
N GLY A 424 -11.35 23.41 -20.77
CA GLY A 424 -12.24 23.58 -19.62
C GLY A 424 -12.46 25.04 -19.23
N THR A 425 -12.75 25.28 -17.95
CA THR A 425 -13.01 26.63 -17.44
C THR A 425 -11.75 27.50 -17.50
N PRO A 426 -11.83 28.77 -17.95
CA PRO A 426 -10.68 29.66 -17.95
C PRO A 426 -10.04 29.82 -16.56
N ILE A 427 -8.72 29.69 -16.52
CA ILE A 427 -7.92 29.82 -15.30
C ILE A 427 -8.01 31.26 -14.79
N SER A 428 -8.53 31.42 -13.58
CA SER A 428 -8.62 32.68 -12.86
C SER A 428 -8.76 32.44 -11.36
N THR A 429 -8.55 33.45 -10.54
CA THR A 429 -8.76 33.39 -9.07
C THR A 429 -10.17 32.92 -8.68
N SER A 430 -11.18 33.14 -9.54
CA SER A 430 -12.57 32.82 -9.24
C SER A 430 -12.85 31.33 -9.07
N ILE A 431 -12.06 30.46 -9.71
CA ILE A 431 -12.24 29.00 -9.68
C ILE A 431 -11.30 28.30 -8.70
N PHE A 432 -10.38 29.04 -8.07
CA PHE A 432 -9.48 28.51 -7.05
C PHE A 432 -9.90 28.95 -5.65
N ALA A 433 -9.84 28.01 -4.71
CA ALA A 433 -9.82 28.28 -3.28
C ALA A 433 -8.37 28.35 -2.83
N LEU A 434 -7.97 29.49 -2.26
CA LEU A 434 -6.62 29.76 -1.78
C LEU A 434 -6.69 30.11 -0.28
N PRO A 435 -5.60 29.90 0.49
CA PRO A 435 -5.54 30.34 1.89
C PRO A 435 -5.58 31.86 1.98
N SER A 436 -5.69 32.39 3.21
CA SER A 436 -5.54 33.83 3.46
C SER A 436 -4.22 34.33 2.84
N PRO A 437 -4.24 35.44 2.07
CA PRO A 437 -3.03 35.99 1.48
C PRO A 437 -2.10 36.61 2.54
N PRO A 438 -0.85 36.92 2.17
CA PRO A 438 0.02 37.77 2.98
C PRO A 438 -0.66 39.08 3.37
N THR A 439 -0.31 39.62 4.53
CA THR A 439 -0.93 40.84 5.07
C THR A 439 -0.82 42.02 4.11
N GLY A 440 -1.98 42.60 3.77
CA GLY A 440 -2.11 43.73 2.83
C GLY A 440 -2.16 43.35 1.35
N GLU A 441 -2.17 42.06 1.04
CA GLU A 441 -2.17 41.52 -0.33
C GLU A 441 -3.46 40.76 -0.64
N SER A 442 -3.67 40.51 -1.93
CA SER A 442 -4.67 39.60 -2.48
C SER A 442 -4.00 38.57 -3.38
N TRP A 443 -4.55 37.36 -3.47
CA TRP A 443 -4.03 36.37 -4.41
C TRP A 443 -4.52 36.67 -5.83
N GLU A 444 -3.60 36.59 -6.78
CA GLU A 444 -3.87 36.61 -8.20
C GLU A 444 -3.43 35.28 -8.84
N VAL A 445 -4.22 34.78 -9.79
CA VAL A 445 -3.95 33.55 -10.54
C VAL A 445 -4.17 33.84 -12.02
N GLN A 446 -3.21 33.46 -12.85
CA GLN A 446 -3.27 33.64 -14.29
C GLN A 446 -2.71 32.43 -15.04
N ALA A 447 -3.04 32.37 -16.33
CA ALA A 447 -2.40 31.49 -17.30
C ALA A 447 -1.66 32.34 -18.33
N VAL A 448 -0.36 32.07 -18.53
CA VAL A 448 0.49 32.82 -19.47
C VAL A 448 1.10 31.87 -20.47
N ASP A 449 0.87 32.10 -21.77
CA ASP A 449 1.53 31.36 -22.84
C ASP A 449 2.93 31.92 -23.09
N ILE A 450 3.93 31.04 -23.00
CA ILE A 450 5.34 31.33 -23.23
C ILE A 450 5.84 30.32 -24.26
N GLY A 451 5.79 30.69 -25.54
CA GLY A 451 6.33 29.88 -26.62
C GLY A 451 5.63 28.54 -26.82
N GLY A 452 4.30 28.48 -26.65
CA GLY A 452 3.50 27.27 -26.84
C GLY A 452 3.39 26.39 -25.59
N THR A 453 3.95 26.83 -24.47
CA THR A 453 3.71 26.26 -23.14
C THR A 453 3.00 27.30 -22.28
N THR A 454 1.82 26.95 -21.78
CA THR A 454 1.09 27.76 -20.82
C THR A 454 1.58 27.46 -19.40
N SER A 455 2.00 28.50 -18.69
CA SER A 455 2.30 28.45 -17.26
C SER A 455 1.08 28.91 -16.46
N VAL A 456 0.64 28.09 -15.50
CA VAL A 456 -0.28 28.54 -14.44
C VAL A 456 0.54 29.21 -13.37
N GLN A 457 0.22 30.45 -13.05
CA GLN A 457 1.01 31.28 -12.15
C GLN A 457 0.16 31.89 -11.04
N ILE A 458 0.78 32.05 -9.88
CA ILE A 458 0.18 32.66 -8.68
C ILE A 458 1.08 33.80 -8.21
N SER A 459 0.49 34.90 -7.75
CA SER A 459 1.21 36.02 -7.13
C SER A 459 0.39 36.59 -5.97
N ALA A 460 1.06 37.04 -4.92
CA ALA A 460 0.46 37.91 -3.90
C ALA A 460 0.65 39.36 -4.35
N THR A 461 -0.44 40.05 -4.68
CA THR A 461 -0.41 41.42 -5.20
C THR A 461 -1.12 42.40 -4.26
N PRO A 462 -0.66 43.66 -4.15
CA PRO A 462 -1.23 44.59 -3.18
C PRO A 462 -2.72 44.80 -3.44
N GLU A 463 -3.52 44.83 -2.38
CA GLU A 463 -4.91 45.25 -2.53
C GLU A 463 -4.93 46.67 -3.15
N PRO A 464 -5.78 46.95 -4.15
CA PRO A 464 -5.89 48.30 -4.68
C PRO A 464 -6.32 49.22 -3.54
N GLY A 465 -5.39 50.05 -3.06
CA GLY A 465 -5.62 50.91 -1.90
C GLY A 465 -6.90 51.74 -2.07
N SER A 466 -7.68 51.89 -1.00
CA SER A 466 -8.96 52.61 -1.00
C SER A 466 -8.82 54.06 -1.51
N LEU A 467 -7.62 54.64 -1.41
CA LEU A 467 -7.27 55.95 -1.96
C LEU A 467 -7.21 55.97 -3.50
N SER A 468 -6.75 54.90 -4.16
CA SER A 468 -6.69 54.78 -5.62
C SER A 468 -8.11 54.79 -6.21
N LEU A 469 -9.03 54.07 -5.57
CA LEU A 469 -10.43 53.99 -5.97
C LEU A 469 -11.16 55.32 -5.69
N ALA A 470 -10.82 56.01 -4.61
CA ALA A 470 -11.34 57.33 -4.29
C ALA A 470 -10.83 58.42 -5.26
N VAL A 471 -9.57 58.35 -5.71
CA VAL A 471 -9.00 59.30 -6.67
C VAL A 471 -9.62 59.13 -8.06
N VAL A 472 -9.86 57.90 -8.52
CA VAL A 472 -10.56 57.63 -9.78
C VAL A 472 -12.04 58.00 -9.68
N GLY A 473 -12.70 57.71 -8.56
CA GLY A 473 -14.08 58.14 -8.28
C GLY A 473 -14.23 59.66 -8.22
N ALA A 474 -13.28 60.37 -7.61
CA ALA A 474 -13.26 61.84 -7.54
C ALA A 474 -12.96 62.48 -8.90
N ALA A 475 -12.06 61.90 -9.70
CA ALA A 475 -11.79 62.36 -11.07
C ALA A 475 -13.02 62.18 -11.98
N GLY A 476 -13.73 61.05 -11.88
CA GLY A 476 -15.01 60.83 -12.58
C GLY A 476 -16.11 61.81 -12.14
N LEU A 477 -16.17 62.15 -10.85
CA LEU A 477 -17.14 63.12 -10.32
C LEU A 477 -16.81 64.57 -10.73
N LEU A 478 -15.52 64.93 -10.79
CA LEU A 478 -15.05 66.24 -11.26
C LEU A 478 -15.26 66.42 -12.78
N MET A 479 -15.05 65.37 -13.58
CA MET A 479 -15.36 65.39 -15.02
C MET A 479 -16.86 65.45 -15.33
N ARG A 480 -17.74 65.00 -14.42
CA ARG A 480 -19.20 65.17 -14.55
C ARG A 480 -19.65 66.60 -14.27
N ARG A 481 -18.88 67.38 -13.50
CA ARG A 481 -19.25 68.76 -13.11
C ARG A 481 -18.85 69.82 -14.14
N SER A 482 -17.91 69.54 -15.04
CA SER A 482 -17.45 70.47 -16.08
C SER A 482 -18.29 70.50 -17.37
N ARG A 483 -19.30 69.62 -17.53
CA ARG A 483 -20.25 69.62 -18.66
C ARG A 483 -21.54 70.41 -18.38
N ARG A 484 -21.46 71.63 -17.84
CA ARG A 484 -22.57 72.60 -17.90
C ARG A 484 -22.16 73.74 -18.84
N THR A 485 -22.64 73.68 -20.07
CA THR A 485 -22.47 74.72 -21.09
C THR A 485 -23.26 75.98 -20.72
N PRO A 486 -22.78 77.20 -21.07
CA PRO A 486 -23.53 78.44 -20.82
C PRO A 486 -24.62 78.64 -21.88
N MET A 487 -25.82 79.07 -21.46
CA MET A 487 -26.91 79.49 -22.36
C MET A 487 -26.59 80.86 -22.99
N PRO A 488 -26.87 81.07 -24.30
CA PRO A 488 -26.74 82.38 -24.93
C PRO A 488 -27.91 83.31 -24.54
N LYS A 489 -27.60 84.61 -24.49
CA LYS A 489 -28.47 85.71 -24.07
C LYS A 489 -29.61 85.99 -25.04
#